data_AF-A0A3D8PIM9-F1
#
_entry.id   AF-A0A3D8PIM9-F1
#
_cell.length_a   1.000
_cell.length_b   1.000
_cell.length_c   1.000
_cell.angle_alpha   90.00
_cell.angle_beta   90.00
_cell.angle_gamma   90.00
#
_symmetry.space_group_name_H-M   'P 1'
#
loop_
_entity.id
_entity.type
_entity.pdbx_description
1 polymer ?
#
loop_
_entity_poly.entity_id
_entity_poly.type
_entity_poly.pdbx_seq_one_letter_code
_entity_poly.pdbx_strand_id
1 'polypeptide(L)'
;MKEYVRADYVNSEDIHKYLSEGWEIIGTTKEFYEPETTRLSYHVGLPARALVGKLQEVIRDYERFGLKSELFKKIAEENEEDINDYSDVGRVSHDKTPTYMTKYERTVHESNKRYYKNYTQEEIENRYSF
;
A
#
# COMPACT_ATOMS: atom_id res chain seq x y z
N MET A 1 17.36 -6.67 -11.07
CA MET A 1 16.49 -7.66 -11.75
C MET A 1 15.07 -7.37 -11.31
N LYS A 2 14.06 -7.36 -12.20
CA LYS A 2 12.66 -7.11 -11.79
C LYS A 2 12.08 -8.37 -11.14
N GLU A 3 11.41 -8.21 -10.00
CA GLU A 3 10.71 -9.30 -9.31
C GLU A 3 9.25 -9.36 -9.76
N TYR A 4 8.83 -10.53 -10.22
CA TYR A 4 7.47 -10.81 -10.65
C TYR A 4 6.81 -11.72 -9.62
N VAL A 5 5.63 -11.34 -9.16
CA VAL A 5 4.86 -12.13 -8.17
C VAL A 5 4.02 -13.22 -8.84
N ARG A 6 3.76 -13.06 -10.14
CA ARG A 6 3.05 -14.03 -10.97
C ARG A 6 3.54 -13.92 -12.40
N ALA A 7 3.53 -15.04 -13.11
CA ALA A 7 3.73 -15.10 -14.54
C ALA A 7 2.56 -15.85 -15.19
N ASP A 8 2.26 -15.54 -16.44
CA ASP A 8 1.20 -16.18 -17.21
C ASP A 8 1.58 -16.28 -18.70
N TYR A 9 0.89 -17.16 -19.42
CA TYR A 9 1.06 -17.34 -20.87
C TYR A 9 -0.24 -17.02 -21.58
N VAL A 10 -0.23 -15.99 -22.42
CA VAL A 10 -1.44 -15.42 -23.01
C VAL A 10 -1.32 -15.27 -24.52
N ASN A 11 -2.44 -15.36 -25.22
CA ASN A 11 -2.48 -15.11 -26.66
C ASN A 11 -2.48 -13.58 -26.96
N SER A 12 -2.48 -13.23 -28.24
CA SER A 12 -2.55 -11.83 -28.69
C SER A 12 -3.88 -11.12 -28.42
N GLU A 13 -4.98 -11.85 -28.22
CA GLU A 13 -6.31 -11.28 -27.98
C GLU A 13 -6.41 -10.77 -26.53
N ASP A 14 -5.81 -11.50 -25.58
CA ASP A 14 -5.89 -11.20 -24.15
C ASP A 14 -4.80 -10.23 -23.67
N ILE A 15 -3.73 -10.02 -24.46
CA ILE A 15 -2.56 -9.26 -24.01
C ILE A 15 -2.89 -7.83 -23.57
N HIS A 16 -3.83 -7.17 -24.24
CA HIS A 16 -4.22 -5.79 -23.92
C HIS A 16 -4.81 -5.67 -22.52
N LYS A 17 -5.61 -6.66 -22.08
CA LYS A 17 -6.16 -6.70 -20.73
C LYS A 17 -5.05 -6.76 -19.69
N TYR A 18 -4.11 -7.67 -19.86
CA TYR A 18 -2.98 -7.84 -18.95
C TYR A 18 -2.13 -6.55 -18.86
N LEU A 19 -1.83 -5.92 -20.00
CA LEU A 19 -1.09 -4.66 -20.02
C LEU A 19 -1.86 -3.53 -19.31
N SER A 20 -3.17 -3.42 -19.51
CA SER A 20 -4.02 -2.43 -18.82
C SER A 20 -4.05 -2.63 -17.30
N GLU A 21 -3.86 -3.87 -16.85
CA GLU A 21 -3.77 -4.26 -15.46
C GLU A 21 -2.36 -4.10 -14.86
N GLY A 22 -1.40 -3.53 -15.61
CA GLY A 22 -0.03 -3.29 -15.14
C GLY A 22 0.90 -4.50 -15.23
N TRP A 23 0.53 -5.55 -15.97
CA TRP A 23 1.45 -6.64 -16.32
C TRP A 23 2.45 -6.18 -17.39
N GLU A 24 3.59 -6.85 -17.45
CA GLU A 24 4.67 -6.57 -18.41
C GLU A 24 4.94 -7.81 -19.26
N ILE A 25 5.22 -7.62 -20.56
CA ILE A 25 5.70 -8.71 -21.42
C ILE A 25 7.14 -9.03 -21.03
N ILE A 26 7.40 -10.29 -20.69
CA ILE A 26 8.72 -10.81 -20.32
C ILE A 26 9.29 -11.74 -21.39
N GLY A 27 8.46 -12.20 -22.33
CA GLY A 27 8.88 -13.02 -23.45
C GLY A 27 7.79 -13.18 -24.50
N THR A 28 8.18 -13.61 -25.70
CA THR A 28 7.27 -13.86 -26.82
C THR A 28 7.61 -15.21 -27.44
N THR A 29 6.59 -16.02 -27.68
CA THR A 29 6.72 -17.30 -28.37
C THR A 29 5.94 -17.23 -29.68
N LYS A 30 6.63 -17.52 -30.78
CA LYS A 30 6.04 -17.61 -32.10
C LYS A 30 5.78 -19.09 -32.41
N GLU A 31 4.51 -19.45 -32.55
CA GLU A 31 4.08 -20.81 -32.87
C GLU A 31 3.66 -20.88 -34.35
N PHE A 32 4.15 -21.90 -35.04
CA PHE A 32 3.84 -22.15 -36.46
C PHE A 32 2.89 -23.34 -36.54
N TYR A 33 1.65 -23.09 -36.95
CA TYR A 33 0.63 -24.11 -37.20
C TYR A 33 0.30 -24.08 -38.69
N GLU A 34 0.78 -25.08 -39.42
CA GLU A 34 0.61 -25.22 -40.88
C GLU A 34 1.30 -24.09 -41.70
N PRO A 35 1.47 -24.25 -43.04
CA PRO A 35 2.35 -23.38 -43.84
C PRO A 35 2.02 -21.88 -43.79
N GLU A 36 0.81 -21.50 -43.37
CA GLU A 36 0.32 -20.12 -43.44
C GLU A 36 -0.21 -19.54 -42.11
N THR A 37 -0.28 -20.30 -41.02
CA THR A 37 -0.80 -19.78 -39.73
C THR A 37 0.32 -19.59 -38.72
N THR A 38 0.67 -18.32 -38.49
CA THR A 38 1.53 -17.93 -37.36
C THR A 38 0.66 -17.46 -36.20
N ARG A 39 0.82 -18.06 -35.02
CA ARG A 39 0.27 -17.54 -33.77
C ARG A 39 1.38 -16.94 -32.92
N LEU A 40 1.08 -15.82 -32.27
CA LEU A 40 1.98 -15.16 -31.33
C LEU A 40 1.38 -15.22 -29.94
N SER A 41 2.17 -15.76 -29.02
CA SER A 41 1.82 -15.84 -27.61
C SER A 41 2.87 -15.10 -26.78
N TYR A 42 2.44 -14.61 -25.63
CA TYR A 42 3.20 -13.73 -24.76
C TYR A 42 3.36 -14.39 -23.40
N HIS A 43 4.59 -14.39 -22.90
CA HIS A 43 4.86 -14.60 -21.49
C HIS A 43 4.76 -13.25 -20.82
N VAL A 44 3.85 -13.13 -19.86
CA VAL A 44 3.63 -11.90 -19.11
C VAL A 44 3.96 -12.11 -17.65
N GLY A 45 4.51 -11.09 -17.02
CA GLY A 45 4.80 -11.08 -15.59
C GLY A 45 4.07 -9.93 -14.91
N LEU A 46 3.48 -10.17 -13.74
CA LEU A 46 2.94 -9.13 -12.87
C LEU A 46 4.05 -8.63 -11.93
N PRO A 47 4.54 -7.40 -12.07
CA PRO A 47 5.55 -6.86 -11.17
C PRO A 47 4.99 -6.71 -9.75
N ALA A 48 5.82 -6.95 -8.73
CA ALA A 48 5.42 -6.75 -7.32
C ALA A 48 4.84 -5.34 -7.07
N ARG A 49 5.47 -4.31 -7.65
CA ARG A 49 5.01 -2.91 -7.59
C ARG A 49 3.58 -2.70 -8.10
N ALA A 50 3.17 -3.41 -9.15
CA ALA A 50 1.85 -3.28 -9.73
C ALA A 50 0.79 -3.89 -8.80
N LEU A 51 1.10 -5.03 -8.18
CA LEU A 51 0.25 -5.63 -7.17
C LEU A 51 0.12 -4.75 -5.92
N VAL A 52 1.23 -4.19 -5.42
CA VAL A 52 1.23 -3.27 -4.27
C VAL A 52 0.35 -2.05 -4.57
N GLY A 53 0.49 -1.44 -5.75
CA GLY A 53 -0.35 -0.31 -6.17
C GLY A 53 -1.85 -0.63 -6.14
N LYS A 54 -2.25 -1.80 -6.67
CA LYS A 54 -3.64 -2.27 -6.63
C LYS A 54 -4.16 -2.48 -5.19
N LEU A 55 -3.33 -3.04 -4.31
CA LEU A 55 -3.72 -3.23 -2.91
C LEU A 55 -3.88 -1.90 -2.18
N GLN A 56 -3.00 -0.93 -2.43
CA GLN A 56 -3.13 0.43 -1.89
C GLN A 56 -4.43 1.08 -2.38
N GLU A 57 -4.77 0.93 -3.67
CA GLU A 57 -6.03 1.44 -4.24
C GLU A 57 -7.26 0.84 -3.56
N VAL A 58 -7.31 -0.49 -3.39
CA VAL A 58 -8.38 -1.18 -2.66
C VAL A 58 -8.51 -0.62 -1.23
N ILE A 59 -7.40 -0.44 -0.52
CA ILE A 59 -7.43 0.14 0.83
C ILE A 59 -8.02 1.56 0.81
N ARG A 60 -7.55 2.42 -0.11
CA ARG A 60 -8.03 3.80 -0.27
C ARG A 60 -9.53 3.87 -0.60
N ASP A 61 -10.03 2.92 -1.37
CA ASP A 61 -11.48 2.81 -1.64
C ASP A 61 -12.26 2.55 -0.35
N TYR A 62 -11.79 1.67 0.53
CA TYR A 62 -12.40 1.46 1.84
C TYR A 62 -12.31 2.69 2.76
N GLU A 63 -11.25 3.50 2.65
CA GLU A 63 -11.15 4.74 3.42
C GLU A 63 -12.27 5.73 3.10
N ARG A 64 -12.79 5.73 1.86
CA ARG A 64 -13.96 6.53 1.49
C ARG A 64 -15.21 6.17 2.28
N PHE A 65 -15.25 4.98 2.86
CA PHE A 65 -16.31 4.49 3.74
C PHE A 65 -15.95 4.58 5.23
N GLY A 66 -14.85 5.25 5.59
CA GLY A 66 -14.46 5.51 6.97
C GLY A 66 -13.46 4.51 7.58
N LEU A 67 -12.95 3.53 6.80
CA LEU A 67 -12.04 2.50 7.30
C LEU A 67 -10.85 3.07 8.07
N LYS A 68 -10.21 4.13 7.56
CA LYS A 68 -9.02 4.72 8.17
C LYS A 68 -9.29 5.21 9.59
N SER A 69 -10.38 5.95 9.78
CA SER A 69 -10.77 6.50 11.08
C SER A 69 -11.12 5.39 12.07
N GLU A 70 -11.87 4.38 11.62
CA GLU A 70 -12.22 3.23 12.45
C GLU A 70 -10.99 2.40 12.84
N LEU A 71 -10.10 2.13 11.88
CA LEU A 71 -8.85 1.42 12.11
C LEU A 71 -7.98 2.15 13.14
N PHE A 72 -7.77 3.45 12.98
CA PHE A 72 -6.95 4.23 13.91
C PHE A 72 -7.54 4.25 15.31
N LYS A 73 -8.86 4.41 15.42
CA LYS A 73 -9.56 4.32 16.71
C LYS A 73 -9.38 2.94 17.36
N LYS A 74 -9.53 1.86 16.60
CA LYS A 74 -9.37 0.48 17.10
C LYS A 74 -7.94 0.17 17.54
N ILE A 75 -6.94 0.70 16.83
CA ILE A 75 -5.54 0.56 17.23
C ILE A 75 -5.25 1.33 18.52
N ALA A 76 -5.81 2.53 18.68
CA ALA A 76 -5.70 3.27 19.94
C ALA A 76 -6.33 2.51 21.11
N GLU A 77 -7.56 2.01 20.92
CA GLU A 77 -8.27 1.18 21.90
C GLU A 77 -7.46 -0.07 22.31
N GLU A 78 -6.88 -0.80 21.34
CA GLU A 78 -6.05 -1.99 21.58
C GLU A 78 -4.75 -1.67 22.33
N ASN A 79 -4.22 -0.46 22.14
CA ASN A 79 -3.01 0.01 22.83
C ASN A 79 -3.31 0.66 24.19
N GLU A 80 -4.57 0.73 24.62
CA GLU A 80 -5.01 1.48 25.82
C GLU A 80 -4.66 2.98 25.74
N GLU A 81 -4.71 3.55 24.54
CA GLU A 81 -4.35 4.93 24.20
C GLU A 81 -5.60 5.72 23.72
N ASP A 82 -5.70 7.03 24.00
CA ASP A 82 -6.77 7.88 23.45
C ASP A 82 -6.37 8.41 22.07
N ILE A 83 -7.18 8.11 21.04
CA ILE A 83 -6.93 8.59 19.68
C ILE A 83 -6.89 10.12 19.58
N ASN A 84 -7.60 10.84 20.46
CA ASN A 84 -7.65 12.30 20.48
C ASN A 84 -6.34 12.92 21.00
N ASP A 85 -5.48 12.13 21.64
CA ASP A 85 -4.15 12.56 22.07
C ASP A 85 -3.19 12.66 20.88
N TYR A 86 -3.57 12.22 19.67
CA TYR A 86 -2.66 12.19 18.53
C TYR A 86 -3.08 13.15 17.42
N SER A 87 -2.11 13.88 16.88
CA SER A 87 -2.31 14.74 15.72
C SER A 87 -1.06 14.79 14.84
N ASP A 88 -1.12 15.52 13.72
CA ASP A 88 0.03 15.77 12.84
C ASP A 88 0.97 16.86 13.36
N VAL A 89 0.64 17.49 14.50
CA VAL A 89 1.45 18.48 15.20
C VAL A 89 1.61 18.06 16.65
N GLY A 90 2.82 17.77 17.10
CA GLY A 90 3.03 17.38 18.50
C GLY A 90 4.47 17.02 18.80
N ARG A 91 4.66 16.21 19.84
CA ARG A 91 5.98 15.71 20.22
C ARG A 91 6.08 14.20 19.99
N VAL A 92 7.30 13.75 19.73
CA VAL A 92 7.60 12.32 19.62
C VAL A 92 7.25 11.64 20.94
N SER A 93 6.46 10.59 20.86
CA SER A 93 6.15 9.70 21.97
C SER A 93 6.67 8.29 21.66
N HIS A 94 6.69 7.43 22.68
CA HIS A 94 6.97 6.01 22.53
C HIS A 94 5.68 5.19 22.33
N ASP A 95 4.55 5.88 22.19
CA ASP A 95 3.22 5.31 22.02
C ASP A 95 3.15 4.55 20.69
N LYS A 96 2.42 3.43 20.70
CA LYS A 96 2.37 2.52 19.55
C LYS A 96 1.45 3.05 18.47
N THR A 97 0.37 3.74 18.84
CA THR A 97 -0.63 4.28 17.91
C THR A 97 -0.04 5.28 16.91
N PRO A 98 0.65 6.36 17.29
CA PRO A 98 1.20 7.33 16.33
C PRO A 98 2.25 6.70 15.41
N THR A 99 2.99 5.70 15.91
CA THR A 99 3.93 4.90 15.09
C THR A 99 3.19 4.11 14.02
N TYR A 100 2.10 3.43 14.40
CA TYR A 100 1.25 2.69 13.46
C TYR A 100 0.62 3.63 12.43
N MET A 101 -0.01 4.72 12.86
CA MET A 101 -0.66 5.69 11.98
C MET A 101 0.34 6.27 10.96
N THR A 102 1.55 6.62 11.40
CA THR A 102 2.62 7.10 10.52
C THR A 102 3.06 6.03 9.52
N LYS A 103 3.21 4.77 9.96
CA LYS A 103 3.54 3.66 9.06
C LYS A 103 2.45 3.43 8.02
N TYR A 104 1.20 3.54 8.42
CA TYR A 104 0.04 3.41 7.56
C TYR A 104 0.04 4.49 6.46
N GLU A 105 0.21 5.77 6.83
CA GLU A 105 0.29 6.87 5.87
C GLU A 105 1.42 6.69 4.85
N ARG A 106 2.58 6.21 5.30
CA ARG A 106 3.72 5.94 4.40
C ARG A 106 3.46 4.77 3.46
N THR A 107 2.83 3.72 3.96
CA THR A 107 2.62 2.49 3.18
C THR A 107 1.45 2.61 2.22
N VAL A 108 0.35 3.21 2.65
CA VAL A 108 -0.91 3.26 1.88
C VAL A 108 -0.98 4.52 1.03
N HIS A 109 -0.52 5.66 1.54
CA HIS A 109 -0.62 6.95 0.85
C HIS A 109 0.70 7.43 0.26
N GLU A 110 1.80 6.71 0.49
CA GLU A 110 3.15 7.13 0.11
C GLU A 110 3.47 8.55 0.63
N SER A 111 2.82 8.93 1.74
CA SER A 111 2.92 10.27 2.29
C SER A 111 3.94 10.32 3.41
N ASN A 112 4.58 11.48 3.55
CA ASN A 112 5.49 11.75 4.67
C ASN A 112 4.76 12.23 5.93
N LYS A 113 3.43 12.09 6.00
CA LYS A 113 2.64 12.48 7.16
C LYS A 113 3.10 11.68 8.38
N ARG A 114 3.26 12.37 9.50
CA ARG A 114 3.64 11.77 10.78
C ARG A 114 2.60 12.16 11.81
N TYR A 115 2.35 11.25 12.74
CA TYR A 115 1.51 11.51 13.89
C TYR A 115 2.38 11.56 15.14
N TYR A 116 1.95 12.40 16.08
CA TYR A 116 2.66 12.73 17.31
C TYR A 116 1.67 12.76 18.45
N LYS A 117 2.17 12.63 19.68
CA LYS A 117 1.35 12.86 20.88
C LYS A 117 1.27 14.35 21.16
N ASN A 118 0.05 14.81 21.38
CA ASN A 118 -0.29 16.09 21.96
C ASN A 118 -0.06 15.97 23.48
N TYR A 119 0.87 16.75 24.01
CA TYR A 119 1.07 16.83 25.46
C TYR A 119 0.39 18.09 25.97
N THR A 120 -0.27 17.97 27.11
CA THR A 120 -0.69 19.12 27.91
C THR A 120 0.52 19.82 28.52
N GLN A 121 0.34 21.07 28.93
CA GLN A 121 1.42 21.85 29.53
C GLN A 121 1.92 21.24 30.85
N GLU A 122 1.01 20.70 31.66
CA GLU A 122 1.34 19.98 32.89
C GLU A 122 2.17 18.71 32.63
N GLU A 123 1.87 17.94 31.57
CA GLU A 123 2.65 16.77 31.21
C GLU A 123 4.05 17.12 30.71
N ILE A 124 4.19 18.23 29.99
CA ILE A 124 5.49 18.75 29.58
C ILE A 124 6.29 19.14 30.83
N GLU A 125 5.70 19.91 31.73
CA GLU A 125 6.36 20.35 32.95
C GLU A 125 6.77 19.15 33.82
N ASN A 126 5.89 18.17 34.03
CA ASN A 126 6.22 16.96 34.80
C ASN A 126 7.32 16.11 34.14
N ARG A 127 7.41 16.10 32.81
CA ARG A 127 8.41 15.32 32.08
C ARG A 127 9.80 15.96 32.05
N TYR A 128 9.88 17.28 32.23
CA TYR A 128 11.12 18.05 32.19
C TYR A 128 11.47 18.74 33.52
N SER A 129 10.68 18.54 34.57
CA SER A 129 11.04 18.92 35.94
C SER A 129 12.07 17.92 36.46
N PHE A 130 13.30 18.40 36.64
CA PHE A 130 14.40 17.67 37.29
C PHE A 130 14.32 17.81 38.81
#